data_AF-A0A524AIZ2-F1
#
_entry.id   AF-A0A524AIZ2-F1
#
_cell.length_a   1.000
_cell.length_b   1.000
_cell.length_c   1.000
_cell.angle_alpha   90.00
_cell.angle_beta   90.00
_cell.angle_gamma   90.00
#
_symmetry.space_group_name_H-M   'P 1'
#
loop_
_entity.id
_entity.type
_entity.pdbx_description
1 polymer ?
#
loop_
_entity_poly.entity_id
_entity_poly.type
_entity_poly.pdbx_seq_one_letter_code
_entity_poly.pdbx_strand_id
1 'polypeptide(L)'
;MGGSGYRLKVQAMVEPRMKLIWDTVVTQIEGDGIVKQLVLKNTKNDKISKLELAGVFVAIGSELNSVQWRGLLPLDEEGYIITNELMETKIPGIFAAGDSATAAISAERFLSF
;
A
#
# COMPACT_ATOMS: atom_id res chain seq x y z
N MET A 1 -7.13 21.06 -8.04
CA MET A 1 -7.06 20.03 -6.97
C MET A 1 -8.13 18.98 -7.25
N GLY A 2 -7.79 17.88 -7.94
CA GLY A 2 -8.79 16.93 -8.43
C GLY A 2 -8.14 15.71 -9.09
N GLY A 3 -7.29 14.99 -8.36
CA GLY A 3 -6.74 13.71 -8.79
C GLY A 3 -7.69 12.54 -8.50
N SER A 4 -7.42 11.35 -9.07
CA SER A 4 -8.24 10.15 -8.86
C SER A 4 -8.43 9.80 -7.37
N GLY A 5 -7.41 10.02 -6.53
CA GLY A 5 -7.47 9.76 -5.09
C GLY A 5 -8.55 10.56 -4.35
N TYR A 6 -8.82 11.80 -4.78
CA TYR A 6 -9.92 12.59 -4.21
C TYR A 6 -11.28 11.98 -4.54
N ARG A 7 -11.45 11.47 -5.77
CA ARG A 7 -12.69 10.83 -6.22
C ARG A 7 -12.95 9.53 -5.45
N LEU A 8 -11.92 8.70 -5.28
CA LEU A 8 -12.03 7.45 -4.51
C LEU A 8 -12.41 7.72 -3.05
N LYS A 9 -11.81 8.74 -2.43
CA LYS A 9 -12.16 9.15 -1.06
C LYS A 9 -13.62 9.56 -0.94
N VAL A 10 -14.11 10.42 -1.85
CA VAL A 10 -15.51 10.87 -1.84
C VAL A 10 -16.46 9.70 -2.07
N GLN A 11 -16.19 8.82 -3.03
CA GLN A 11 -16.98 7.61 -3.30
C GLN A 11 -17.07 6.70 -2.08
N ALA A 12 -15.95 6.49 -1.40
CA ALA A 12 -15.89 5.69 -0.18
C ALA A 12 -16.76 6.34 0.92
N MET A 13 -16.66 7.66 1.13
CA MET A 13 -17.41 8.36 2.17
C MET A 13 -18.93 8.34 1.99
N VAL A 14 -19.43 8.10 0.77
CA VAL A 14 -20.88 8.06 0.47
C VAL A 14 -21.44 6.66 0.23
N GLU A 15 -20.61 5.62 0.26
CA GLU A 15 -21.04 4.23 0.04
C GLU A 15 -21.77 3.69 1.30
N PRO A 16 -23.08 3.39 1.21
CA PRO A 16 -23.88 2.99 2.37
C PRO A 16 -23.44 1.66 3.01
N ARG A 17 -22.76 0.78 2.26
CA ARG A 17 -22.25 -0.49 2.80
C ARG A 17 -20.96 -0.34 3.58
N MET A 18 -20.33 0.84 3.56
CA MET A 18 -19.06 1.07 4.25
C MET A 18 -19.25 1.96 5.48
N LYS A 19 -18.58 1.58 6.58
CA LYS A 19 -18.53 2.36 7.81
C LYS A 19 -17.11 2.79 8.09
N LEU A 20 -16.90 4.10 8.16
CA LEU A 20 -15.62 4.71 8.55
C LEU A 20 -15.58 4.86 10.07
N ILE A 21 -14.53 4.35 10.71
CA ILE A 21 -14.28 4.49 12.14
C ILE A 21 -12.98 5.28 12.32
N TRP A 22 -13.13 6.58 12.54
CA TRP A 22 -12.01 7.50 12.70
C TRP A 22 -11.42 7.45 14.11
N ASP A 23 -10.23 8.03 14.26
CA ASP A 23 -9.54 8.19 15.55
C ASP A 23 -9.51 6.90 16.37
N THR A 24 -9.27 5.77 15.71
CA THR A 24 -9.38 4.45 16.32
C THR A 24 -8.25 3.57 15.83
N VAL A 25 -7.60 2.87 16.75
CA VAL A 25 -6.57 1.87 16.46
C VAL A 25 -7.07 0.49 16.83
N VAL A 26 -6.63 -0.52 16.08
CA VAL A 26 -6.84 -1.93 16.43
C VAL A 26 -5.78 -2.33 17.45
N THR A 27 -6.19 -2.77 18.62
CA THR A 27 -5.27 -3.23 19.68
C THR A 27 -5.15 -4.75 19.74
N GLN A 28 -6.14 -5.48 19.22
CA GLN A 28 -6.13 -6.94 19.17
C GLN A 28 -7.01 -7.47 18.05
N ILE A 29 -6.58 -8.55 17.41
CA ILE A 29 -7.40 -9.37 16.52
C ILE A 29 -7.70 -10.66 17.27
N GLU A 30 -8.98 -10.96 17.51
CA GLU A 30 -9.40 -12.11 18.29
C GLU A 30 -10.14 -13.13 17.41
N GLY A 31 -9.89 -14.41 17.68
CA GLY A 31 -10.36 -15.53 16.88
C GLY A 31 -9.93 -16.87 17.46
N ASP A 32 -10.49 -17.95 16.92
CA ASP A 32 -10.14 -19.33 17.26
C ASP A 32 -9.94 -20.10 15.97
N GLY A 33 -8.70 -20.08 15.46
CA GLY A 33 -8.33 -20.53 14.11
C GLY A 33 -8.76 -19.59 12.97
N ILE A 34 -9.88 -18.86 13.14
CA ILE A 34 -10.39 -17.83 12.24
C ILE A 34 -10.70 -16.54 12.99
N VAL A 35 -10.59 -15.39 12.31
CA VAL A 35 -10.95 -14.09 12.88
C VAL A 35 -12.44 -14.04 13.21
N LYS A 36 -12.78 -13.50 14.38
CA LYS A 36 -14.16 -13.28 14.81
C LYS A 36 -14.43 -11.83 15.19
N GLN A 37 -13.44 -11.13 15.73
CA GLN A 37 -13.61 -9.73 16.14
C GLN A 37 -12.29 -8.95 16.25
N LEU A 38 -12.43 -7.62 16.28
CA LEU A 38 -11.38 -6.69 16.65
C LEU A 38 -11.64 -6.08 18.02
N VAL A 39 -10.59 -5.89 18.80
CA VAL A 39 -10.58 -4.97 19.93
C VAL A 39 -10.04 -3.64 19.43
N LEU A 40 -10.83 -2.59 19.64
CA LEU A 40 -10.57 -1.25 19.14
C LEU A 40 -10.37 -0.30 20.31
N LYS A 41 -9.46 0.66 20.14
CA LYS A 41 -9.23 1.76 21.07
C LYS A 41 -9.38 3.10 20.36
N ASN A 42 -10.29 3.94 20.83
CA ASN A 42 -10.39 5.31 20.35
C ASN A 42 -9.23 6.17 20.89
N THR A 43 -8.53 6.88 20.03
CA THR A 43 -7.31 7.64 20.36
C THR A 43 -7.57 9.02 20.97
N LYS A 44 -8.83 9.48 20.98
CA LYS A 44 -9.22 10.78 21.58
C LYS A 44 -9.68 10.64 23.03
N ASN A 45 -10.27 9.50 23.39
CA ASN A 45 -10.86 9.30 24.72
C ASN A 45 -10.52 7.95 25.37
N ASP A 46 -9.61 7.18 24.77
CA ASP A 46 -9.14 5.88 25.25
C ASP A 46 -10.24 4.80 25.40
N LYS A 47 -11.46 5.03 24.90
CA LYS A 47 -12.56 4.06 24.99
C LYS A 47 -12.25 2.79 24.21
N ILE A 48 -12.46 1.65 24.87
CA ILE A 48 -12.34 0.32 24.27
C ILE A 48 -13.70 -0.15 23.75
N SER A 49 -13.71 -0.77 22.57
CA SER A 49 -14.88 -1.43 21.99
C SER A 49 -14.50 -2.70 21.24
N LYS A 50 -15.50 -3.51 20.92
CA LYS A 50 -15.36 -4.72 20.09
C LYS A 50 -16.14 -4.56 18.80
N LEU A 51 -15.58 -5.08 17.70
CA LEU A 51 -16.23 -5.11 16.40
C LEU A 51 -16.18 -6.53 15.84
N GLU A 52 -17.34 -7.18 15.74
CA GLU A 52 -17.48 -8.49 15.12
C GLU A 52 -17.34 -8.39 13.60
N LEU A 53 -16.54 -9.27 13.02
CA LEU A 53 -16.29 -9.35 11.58
C LEU A 53 -15.67 -10.70 11.20
N ALA A 54 -15.78 -11.07 9.92
CA ALA A 54 -15.29 -12.33 9.40
C ALA A 54 -13.86 -12.26 8.84
N GLY A 55 -13.32 -11.07 8.60
CA GLY A 55 -12.00 -10.91 7.98
C GLY A 55 -11.44 -9.50 8.10
N VAL A 56 -10.11 -9.41 8.09
CA VAL A 56 -9.35 -8.17 8.25
C VAL A 56 -8.39 -8.03 7.08
N PHE A 57 -8.44 -6.89 6.40
CA PHE A 57 -7.50 -6.52 5.35
C PHE A 57 -6.68 -5.33 5.84
N VAL A 58 -5.38 -5.53 6.03
CA VAL A 58 -4.46 -4.49 6.52
C VAL A 58 -3.83 -3.78 5.33
N ALA A 59 -4.14 -2.50 5.16
CA ALA A 59 -3.64 -1.67 4.06
C ALA A 59 -2.97 -0.41 4.61
N ILE A 60 -1.78 -0.58 5.21
CA ILE A 60 -0.99 0.50 5.85
C ILE A 60 0.24 0.92 5.03
N GLY A 61 0.35 0.42 3.81
CA GLY A 61 1.56 0.54 2.99
C GLY A 61 2.54 -0.62 3.22
N SER A 62 3.58 -0.65 2.40
CA SER A 62 4.65 -1.66 2.45
C SER A 62 5.99 -0.95 2.56
N GLU A 63 6.91 -1.49 3.34
CA GLU A 63 8.30 -1.07 3.32
C GLU A 63 9.07 -1.91 2.31
N LEU A 64 9.79 -1.26 1.38
CA LEU A 64 10.56 -1.97 0.37
C LEU A 64 11.90 -2.42 0.94
N ASN A 65 12.18 -3.72 0.84
CA ASN A 65 13.47 -4.30 1.22
C ASN A 65 14.65 -3.75 0.38
N SER A 66 14.38 -3.05 -0.72
CA SER A 66 15.40 -2.50 -1.61
C SER A 66 16.13 -1.28 -1.04
N VAL A 67 15.60 -0.64 0.01
CA VAL A 67 16.21 0.54 0.64
C VAL A 67 17.65 0.29 1.11
N GLN A 68 17.98 -0.95 1.51
CA GLN A 68 19.33 -1.34 1.90
C GLN A 68 20.37 -1.26 0.76
N TRP A 69 19.92 -1.22 -0.50
CA TRP A 69 20.77 -1.13 -1.68
C TRP A 69 21.03 0.31 -2.13
N ARG A 70 20.57 1.32 -1.37
CA ARG A 70 20.85 2.73 -1.67
C ARG A 70 22.37 2.94 -1.80
N GLY A 71 22.76 3.60 -2.89
CA GLY A 71 24.17 3.85 -3.23
C GLY A 71 24.84 2.71 -4.01
N LEU A 72 24.26 1.51 -4.03
CA LEU A 72 24.70 0.39 -4.87
C LEU A 72 23.82 0.20 -6.10
N LEU A 73 22.50 0.38 -5.98
CA LEU A 73 21.54 0.29 -7.08
C LEU A 73 20.83 1.63 -7.31
N PRO A 74 20.40 1.91 -8.56
CA PRO A 74 19.56 3.06 -8.83
C PRO A 74 18.18 2.82 -8.22
N LEU A 75 17.84 3.57 -7.18
CA LEU A 75 16.51 3.54 -6.56
C LEU A 75 15.80 4.87 -6.82
N ASP A 76 14.47 4.85 -6.90
CA ASP A 76 13.66 6.07 -6.87
C ASP A 76 13.45 6.58 -5.43
N GLU A 77 12.69 7.67 -5.29
CA GLU A 77 12.42 8.30 -3.99
C GLU A 77 11.60 7.41 -3.05
N GLU A 78 10.77 6.51 -3.60
CA GLU A 78 9.97 5.55 -2.84
C GLU A 78 10.75 4.27 -2.50
N GLY A 79 11.92 4.10 -3.11
CA GLY A 79 12.86 3.00 -2.85
C GLY A 79 12.77 1.85 -3.85
N TYR A 80 11.97 1.94 -4.92
CA TYR A 80 11.93 0.92 -5.96
C TYR A 80 13.22 0.93 -6.78
N ILE A 81 13.67 -0.26 -7.21
CA ILE A 81 14.80 -0.41 -8.11
C ILE A 81 14.38 0.06 -9.49
N ILE A 82 15.11 1.04 -10.03
CA ILE A 82 14.81 1.59 -11.34
C ILE A 82 15.25 0.60 -12.42
N THR A 83 14.29 0.15 -13.23
CA THR A 83 14.53 -0.76 -14.35
C THR A 83 13.94 -0.25 -15.67
N ASN A 84 14.45 -0.76 -16.79
CA ASN A 84 13.82 -0.58 -18.10
C ASN A 84 12.72 -1.64 -18.36
N GLU A 85 12.11 -1.63 -19.55
CA GLU A 85 11.06 -2.58 -19.96
C GLU A 85 11.53 -4.05 -19.96
N LEU A 86 12.85 -4.28 -20.02
CA LEU A 86 13.48 -5.61 -19.97
C LEU A 86 13.93 -6.00 -18.56
N MET A 87 13.52 -5.25 -17.53
CA MET A 87 13.88 -5.48 -16.12
C MET A 87 15.37 -5.26 -15.82
N GLU A 88 16.12 -4.62 -16.71
CA GLU A 88 17.54 -4.30 -16.53
C GLU A 88 17.70 -3.05 -15.67
N THR A 89 18.64 -3.10 -14.73
CA THR A 89 19.10 -1.90 -14.02
C THR A 89 20.14 -1.15 -14.86
N LYS A 90 20.56 0.04 -14.40
CA LYS A 90 21.71 0.74 -15.01
C LYS A 90 23.05 0.02 -14.82
N ILE A 91 23.12 -1.01 -13.99
CA ILE A 91 24.33 -1.79 -13.75
C ILE A 91 24.27 -3.07 -14.59
N PRO A 92 25.17 -3.24 -15.57
CA PRO A 92 25.19 -4.41 -16.44
C PRO A 92 25.25 -5.72 -15.63
N GLY A 93 24.39 -6.67 -15.99
CA GLY A 93 24.30 -7.97 -15.30
C GLY A 93 23.42 -7.98 -14.05
N ILE A 94 22.88 -6.82 -13.62
CA ILE A 94 21.92 -6.74 -12.53
C ILE A 94 20.53 -6.40 -13.07
N PHE A 95 19.55 -7.22 -12.69
CA PHE A 95 18.15 -7.11 -13.05
C PHE A 95 17.28 -7.03 -11.78
N ALA A 96 16.12 -6.41 -11.86
CA ALA A 96 15.13 -6.41 -10.78
C ALA A 96 13.72 -6.59 -11.33
N ALA A 97 12.87 -7.33 -10.62
CA ALA A 97 11.52 -7.68 -11.07
C ALA A 97 10.52 -7.72 -9.91
N GLY A 98 9.24 -7.78 -10.26
CA GLY A 98 8.14 -7.81 -9.30
C GLY A 98 7.98 -6.49 -8.55
N ASP A 99 7.40 -6.56 -7.35
CA ASP A 99 7.04 -5.39 -6.53
C ASP A 99 8.24 -4.54 -6.07
N SER A 100 9.47 -5.00 -6.31
CA SER A 100 10.68 -4.26 -5.96
C SER A 100 11.17 -3.34 -7.09
N ALA A 101 10.62 -3.48 -8.30
CA ALA A 101 11.11 -2.82 -9.50
C ALA A 101 10.10 -1.81 -10.06
N THR A 102 10.59 -0.71 -10.62
CA THR A 102 9.75 0.18 -11.40
C THR A 102 9.53 -0.41 -12.80
N ALA A 103 8.27 -0.62 -13.17
CA ALA A 103 7.93 -0.86 -14.56
C ALA A 103 7.97 0.48 -15.29
N ALA A 104 9.15 0.93 -15.73
CA ALA A 104 9.22 2.05 -16.65
C ALA A 104 8.63 1.58 -18.00
N ILE A 105 7.32 1.77 -18.19
CA ILE A 105 6.75 1.83 -19.53
C ILE A 105 7.37 3.08 -20.15
N SER A 106 8.26 2.95 -21.13
CA SER A 106 8.80 4.12 -21.79
C SER A 106 7.64 4.88 -22.45
N ALA A 107 7.53 6.17 -22.16
CA ALA A 107 6.53 7.04 -22.76
C ALA A 107 6.69 7.13 -24.30
N GLU A 108 7.81 6.64 -24.84
CA GLU A 108 8.10 6.62 -26.27
C GLU A 108 7.25 5.61 -27.06
N ARG A 109 6.59 4.66 -26.38
CA ARG A 109 5.72 3.67 -27.03
C ARG A 109 4.31 4.17 -27.38
N PHE A 110 3.95 5.39 -27.00
CA PHE A 110 2.64 6.01 -27.32
C PHE A 110 2.64 6.91 -28.56
N LEU A 111 3.80 7.16 -29.20
CA LEU A 111 3.90 8.04 -30.38
C LEU A 111 4.00 7.29 -31.72
N SER A 112 3.74 5.98 -31.76
CA SER A 112 3.86 5.16 -32.97
C SER A 112 2.55 4.57 -33.50
N PHE A 113 1.38 5.16 -33.20
CA PHE A 113 0.11 4.89 -33.89
C PHE A 113 -0.63 6.17 -34.20
#